data_AF-L8DQI6-F1
#
_entry.id   AF-L8DQI6-F1
#
_cell.length_a   1.000
_cell.length_b   1.000
_cell.length_c   1.000
_cell.angle_alpha   90.00
_cell.angle_beta   90.00
_cell.angle_gamma   90.00
#
_symmetry.space_group_name_H-M   'P 1'
#
loop_
_entity.id
_entity.type
_entity.pdbx_description
1 polymer ?
#
loop_
_entity_poly.entity_id
_entity_poly.type
_entity_poly.pdbx_seq_one_letter_code
_entity_poly.pdbx_strand_id
1 'polypeptide(L)'
;MADRVWRVFQYDFERRWPDVPAKLCGDSPDLATWARESGMRHRQRFLIAPTGFPDLRVNAYLASPRIRSLAETTQRDYAHSLALWLNFLDVTDQVWWEAGEDDAEEFKFWRLTDPQNEQPVGTSTFSKDLAACKKFYTWISERYPVIADPFAQISSPIAKRGADVKWLDPAAVLRWRDLGLRGRLPSGRRDRSWRGRNEQRDAAFVDGLYGTGLRLTEWASVVLPELPQLEVGRGYYRCELADMCAKGGNGHSYWIPRAALAELRAYTEG
;
A
#
# COMPACT_ATOMS: atom_id res chain seq x y z
N MET A 1 13.98 -28.05 3.29
CA MET A 1 13.15 -28.14 2.09
C MET A 1 12.69 -26.74 1.77
N ALA A 2 12.92 -26.25 0.55
CA ALA A 2 12.49 -24.90 0.20
C ALA A 2 10.97 -24.80 0.32
N ASP A 3 10.50 -23.77 1.01
CA ASP A 3 9.08 -23.47 1.21
C ASP A 3 8.38 -23.39 -0.15
N ARG A 4 7.62 -24.45 -0.47
CA ARG A 4 6.91 -24.64 -1.74
C ARG A 4 5.63 -23.84 -1.69
N VAL A 5 5.75 -22.53 -1.93
CA VAL A 5 4.64 -21.59 -1.90
C VAL A 5 4.64 -20.72 -3.16
N TRP A 6 3.46 -20.29 -3.59
CA TRP A 6 3.27 -19.20 -4.52
C TRP A 6 3.94 -17.94 -3.99
N ARG A 7 4.78 -17.32 -4.82
CA ARG A 7 5.55 -16.13 -4.45
C ARG A 7 5.29 -15.00 -5.42
N VAL A 8 5.10 -13.81 -4.85
CA VAL A 8 4.97 -12.57 -5.62
C VAL A 8 6.36 -12.03 -5.92
N PHE A 9 6.60 -11.77 -7.20
CA PHE A 9 7.78 -11.09 -7.70
C PHE A 9 7.37 -9.79 -8.39
N GLN A 10 8.37 -8.93 -8.63
CA GLN A 10 8.20 -7.68 -9.32
C GLN A 10 9.30 -7.50 -10.35
N TYR A 11 8.93 -7.07 -11.55
CA TYR A 11 9.91 -6.68 -12.56
C TYR A 11 10.62 -5.40 -12.14
N ASP A 12 11.93 -5.51 -11.97
CA ASP A 12 12.82 -4.39 -11.75
C ASP A 12 13.72 -4.23 -12.97
N PHE A 13 13.48 -3.17 -13.74
CA PHE A 13 14.23 -2.86 -14.95
C PHE A 13 15.44 -1.96 -14.65
N GLU A 14 15.54 -1.45 -13.43
CA GLU A 14 16.68 -0.65 -12.96
C GLU A 14 17.77 -1.56 -12.37
N ARG A 15 17.39 -2.75 -11.90
CA ARG A 15 18.33 -3.77 -11.44
C ARG A 15 19.21 -4.27 -12.58
N ARG A 16 20.51 -4.05 -12.43
CA ARG A 16 21.52 -4.64 -13.31
C ARG A 16 21.80 -6.08 -12.90
N TRP A 17 21.75 -6.98 -13.87
CA TRP A 17 22.06 -8.39 -13.70
C TRP A 17 23.38 -8.67 -14.42
N PRO A 18 24.50 -8.82 -13.70
CA PRO A 18 25.82 -8.92 -14.33
C PRO A 18 26.00 -10.18 -15.18
N ASP A 19 25.28 -11.25 -14.87
CA ASP A 19 25.47 -12.58 -15.49
C ASP A 19 24.17 -13.13 -16.11
N VAL A 20 23.47 -12.36 -16.95
CA VAL A 20 22.33 -12.90 -17.71
C VAL A 20 22.87 -13.63 -18.95
N PRO A 21 22.61 -14.96 -19.09
CA PRO A 21 22.98 -15.66 -20.31
C PRO A 21 22.37 -14.98 -21.54
N ALA A 22 23.21 -14.63 -22.53
CA ALA A 22 22.75 -14.00 -23.78
C ALA A 22 21.59 -14.77 -24.47
N LYS A 23 21.57 -16.10 -24.31
CA LYS A 23 20.50 -16.98 -24.80
C LYS A 23 19.10 -16.63 -24.27
N LEU A 24 18.99 -15.99 -23.09
CA LEU A 24 17.71 -15.58 -22.52
C LEU A 24 17.18 -14.28 -23.13
N CYS A 25 18.06 -13.42 -23.63
CA CYS A 25 17.70 -12.14 -24.25
C CYS A 25 17.47 -12.26 -25.77
N GLY A 26 17.87 -13.38 -26.39
CA GLY A 26 17.75 -13.57 -27.83
C GLY A 26 18.56 -12.51 -28.59
N ASP A 27 17.90 -11.78 -29.49
CA ASP A 27 18.49 -10.67 -30.23
C ASP A 27 18.45 -9.33 -29.48
N SER A 28 17.73 -9.27 -28.35
CA SER A 28 17.62 -8.05 -27.55
C SER A 28 18.94 -7.78 -26.80
N PRO A 29 19.37 -6.51 -26.68
CA PRO A 29 20.67 -6.15 -26.10
C PRO A 29 20.77 -6.43 -24.60
N ASP A 30 19.64 -6.45 -23.89
CA ASP A 30 19.58 -6.70 -22.46
C ASP A 30 18.19 -7.21 -22.04
N LEU A 31 18.08 -7.72 -20.81
CA LEU A 31 16.85 -8.30 -20.26
C LEU A 31 15.72 -7.28 -20.12
N ALA A 32 16.02 -6.03 -19.80
CA ALA A 32 14.99 -4.99 -19.67
C ALA A 32 14.42 -4.61 -21.04
N THR A 33 15.26 -4.58 -22.08
CA THR A 33 14.83 -4.36 -23.48
C THR A 33 13.98 -5.53 -23.97
N TRP A 34 14.45 -6.77 -23.80
CA TRP A 34 13.68 -7.98 -24.10
C TRP A 34 12.31 -7.99 -23.39
N ALA A 35 12.29 -7.64 -22.10
CA ALA A 35 11.06 -7.63 -21.30
C ALA A 35 10.07 -6.58 -21.83
N ARG A 36 10.54 -5.38 -22.19
CA ARG A 36 9.69 -4.33 -22.78
C ARG A 36 9.12 -4.75 -24.14
N GLU A 37 9.93 -5.35 -25.00
CA GLU A 37 9.52 -5.89 -26.30
C GLU A 37 8.48 -7.00 -26.14
N SER A 38 8.62 -7.80 -25.09
CA SER A 38 7.64 -8.82 -24.68
C SER A 38 6.40 -8.26 -23.98
N GLY A 39 6.25 -6.94 -23.89
CA GLY A 39 5.09 -6.25 -23.30
C GLY A 39 5.08 -6.17 -21.76
N MET A 40 6.16 -6.60 -21.09
CA MET A 40 6.33 -6.47 -19.65
C MET A 40 6.63 -5.03 -19.26
N ARG A 41 6.27 -4.65 -18.03
CA ARG A 41 6.44 -3.28 -17.53
C ARG A 41 7.24 -3.24 -16.26
N HIS A 42 8.00 -2.17 -16.08
CA HIS A 42 8.68 -1.90 -14.82
C HIS A 42 7.65 -1.86 -13.68
N ARG A 43 8.01 -2.46 -12.54
CA ARG A 43 7.18 -2.61 -11.33
C ARG A 43 5.94 -3.50 -11.48
N GLN A 44 5.68 -4.09 -12.65
CA GLN A 44 4.61 -5.08 -12.80
C GLN A 44 4.91 -6.30 -11.93
N ARG A 45 3.89 -6.76 -11.21
CA ARG A 45 3.98 -7.94 -10.35
C ARG A 45 3.57 -9.19 -11.11
N PHE A 46 4.17 -10.30 -10.76
CA PHE A 46 3.86 -11.63 -11.28
C PHE A 46 4.03 -12.66 -10.16
N LEU A 47 3.35 -13.80 -10.28
CA LEU A 47 3.53 -14.93 -9.38
C LEU A 47 4.28 -16.07 -10.05
N ILE A 48 5.03 -16.81 -9.24
CA ILE A 48 5.59 -18.12 -9.58
C ILE A 48 4.99 -19.14 -8.63
N ALA A 49 4.53 -20.26 -9.18
CA ALA A 49 3.91 -21.34 -8.43
C ALA A 49 4.95 -22.11 -7.59
N PRO A 50 4.53 -22.92 -6.61
CA PRO A 50 5.41 -23.82 -5.83
C PRO A 50 6.28 -24.74 -6.69
N THR A 51 5.83 -25.05 -7.91
CA THR A 51 6.56 -25.85 -8.90
C THR A 51 7.77 -25.13 -9.49
N GLY A 52 7.91 -23.83 -9.26
CA GLY A 52 8.95 -22.98 -9.85
C GLY A 52 8.59 -22.41 -11.22
N PHE A 53 7.41 -22.75 -11.75
CA PHE A 53 6.93 -22.27 -13.06
C PHE A 53 5.83 -21.20 -12.91
N PRO A 54 5.74 -20.24 -13.84
CA PRO A 54 4.63 -19.29 -13.88
C PRO A 54 3.34 -19.95 -14.35
N ASP A 55 2.20 -19.63 -13.73
CA ASP A 55 0.90 -19.83 -14.36
C ASP A 55 0.60 -18.63 -15.28
N LEU A 56 0.52 -18.89 -16.58
CA LEU A 56 0.33 -17.85 -17.60
C LEU A 56 -1.02 -17.14 -17.47
N ARG A 57 -2.06 -17.80 -16.98
CA ARG A 57 -3.41 -17.23 -16.80
C ARG A 57 -3.41 -16.26 -15.62
N VAL A 58 -2.82 -16.66 -14.50
CA VAL A 58 -2.63 -15.82 -13.30
C VAL A 58 -1.78 -14.59 -13.66
N ASN A 59 -0.68 -14.78 -14.37
CA ASN A 59 0.19 -13.66 -14.73
C ASN A 59 -0.39 -12.77 -15.84
N ALA A 60 -1.21 -13.30 -16.74
CA ALA A 60 -1.97 -12.50 -17.69
C ALA A 60 -2.98 -11.58 -16.98
N TYR A 61 -3.61 -12.04 -15.90
CA TYR A 61 -4.47 -11.19 -15.07
C TYR A 61 -3.69 -10.03 -14.44
N LEU A 62 -2.54 -10.30 -13.82
CA LEU A 62 -1.72 -9.26 -13.21
C LEU A 62 -1.12 -8.28 -14.23
N ALA A 63 -0.88 -8.73 -15.46
CA ALA A 63 -0.47 -7.89 -16.58
C ALA A 63 -1.63 -7.08 -17.22
N SER A 64 -2.88 -7.41 -16.88
CA SER A 64 -4.06 -6.89 -17.58
C SER A 64 -4.25 -5.39 -17.38
N PRO A 65 -4.89 -4.68 -18.34
CA PRO A 65 -5.29 -3.28 -18.17
C PRO A 65 -6.08 -3.02 -16.87
N ARG A 66 -6.88 -3.99 -16.41
CA ARG A 66 -7.74 -3.91 -15.21
C ARG A 66 -6.95 -3.83 -13.90
N ILE A 67 -5.72 -4.35 -13.89
CA ILE A 67 -4.76 -4.21 -12.78
C ILE A 67 -3.86 -2.99 -13.01
N ARG A 68 -3.39 -2.77 -14.24
CA ARG A 68 -2.50 -1.64 -14.56
C ARG A 68 -3.12 -0.26 -14.30
N SER A 69 -4.44 -0.12 -14.37
CA SER A 69 -5.14 1.13 -14.07
C SER A 69 -5.27 1.43 -12.57
N LEU A 70 -4.88 0.49 -11.69
CA LEU A 70 -4.96 0.67 -10.24
C LEU A 70 -3.71 1.36 -9.69
N ALA A 71 -3.86 2.00 -8.53
CA ALA A 71 -2.73 2.52 -7.76
C ALA A 71 -1.72 1.42 -7.42
N GLU A 72 -0.44 1.77 -7.36
CA GLU A 72 0.67 0.82 -7.13
C GLU A 72 0.50 0.01 -5.83
N THR A 73 -0.01 0.64 -4.79
CA THR A 73 -0.34 -0.01 -3.51
C THR A 73 -1.46 -1.03 -3.67
N THR A 74 -2.52 -0.72 -4.41
CA THR A 74 -3.60 -1.66 -4.70
C THR A 74 -3.12 -2.84 -5.54
N GLN A 75 -2.26 -2.61 -6.54
CA GLN A 75 -1.65 -3.69 -7.33
C GLN A 75 -0.84 -4.63 -6.45
N ARG A 76 -0.06 -4.08 -5.51
CA ARG A 76 0.70 -4.85 -4.52
C ARG A 76 -0.22 -5.68 -3.66
N ASP A 77 -1.18 -5.03 -3.00
CA ASP A 77 -2.09 -5.68 -2.07
C ASP A 77 -2.86 -6.80 -2.78
N TYR A 78 -3.34 -6.58 -4.02
CA TYR A 78 -4.04 -7.60 -4.78
C TYR A 78 -3.15 -8.79 -5.18
N ALA A 79 -1.89 -8.55 -5.57
CA ALA A 79 -0.98 -9.64 -5.90
C ALA A 79 -0.69 -10.53 -4.67
N HIS A 80 -0.52 -9.92 -3.48
CA HIS A 80 -0.30 -10.66 -2.24
C HIS A 80 -1.56 -11.39 -1.75
N SER A 81 -2.73 -10.75 -1.82
CA SER A 81 -4.01 -11.40 -1.52
C SER A 81 -4.28 -12.58 -2.44
N LEU A 82 -3.97 -12.45 -3.73
CA LEU A 82 -4.09 -13.56 -4.67
C LEU A 82 -3.09 -14.68 -4.35
N ALA A 83 -1.83 -14.35 -4.04
CA ALA A 83 -0.85 -15.34 -3.60
C ALA A 83 -1.31 -16.09 -2.35
N LEU A 84 -1.92 -15.39 -1.39
CA LEU A 84 -2.45 -15.97 -0.17
C LEU A 84 -3.54 -17.00 -0.48
N TRP A 85 -4.50 -16.66 -1.33
CA TRP A 85 -5.54 -17.58 -1.78
C TRP A 85 -4.96 -18.80 -2.51
N LEU A 86 -4.02 -18.60 -3.44
CA LEU A 86 -3.39 -19.70 -4.17
C LEU A 86 -2.58 -20.63 -3.25
N ASN A 87 -1.93 -20.09 -2.23
CA ASN A 87 -1.24 -20.89 -1.21
C ASN A 87 -2.21 -21.63 -0.30
N PHE A 88 -3.33 -21.03 0.06
CA PHE A 88 -4.38 -21.71 0.81
C PHE A 88 -4.88 -22.94 0.05
N LEU A 89 -5.18 -22.77 -1.24
CA LEU A 89 -5.60 -23.88 -2.10
C LEU A 89 -4.51 -24.96 -2.25
N ASP A 90 -3.24 -24.58 -2.39
CA ASP A 90 -2.12 -25.54 -2.48
C ASP A 90 -2.02 -26.40 -1.21
N VAL A 91 -2.26 -25.80 -0.03
CA VAL A 91 -2.26 -26.52 1.25
C VAL A 91 -3.49 -27.43 1.41
N THR A 92 -4.63 -27.06 0.82
CA THR A 92 -5.86 -27.89 0.84
C THR A 92 -5.94 -28.87 -0.34
N ASP A 93 -4.85 -29.04 -1.10
CA ASP A 93 -4.74 -29.91 -2.29
C ASP A 93 -5.80 -29.58 -3.37
N GLN A 94 -6.12 -28.29 -3.51
CA GLN A 94 -7.05 -27.77 -4.49
C GLN A 94 -6.34 -26.94 -5.55
N VAL A 95 -6.88 -26.96 -6.77
CA VAL A 95 -6.40 -26.14 -7.88
C VAL A 95 -7.34 -24.98 -8.14
N TRP A 96 -6.77 -23.79 -8.36
CA TRP A 96 -7.56 -22.56 -8.42
C TRP A 96 -8.61 -22.51 -9.54
N TRP A 97 -8.44 -23.28 -10.62
CA TRP A 97 -9.41 -23.35 -11.71
C TRP A 97 -10.55 -24.37 -11.48
N GLU A 98 -10.44 -25.20 -10.44
CA GLU A 98 -11.50 -26.13 -9.98
C GLU A 98 -12.13 -25.68 -8.66
N ALA A 99 -11.52 -24.71 -7.96
CA ALA A 99 -12.01 -24.20 -6.70
C ALA A 99 -13.48 -23.73 -6.77
N GLY A 100 -14.26 -24.17 -5.80
CA GLY A 100 -15.69 -23.92 -5.67
C GLY A 100 -16.04 -23.00 -4.50
N GLU A 101 -17.35 -22.83 -4.28
CA GLU A 101 -17.88 -22.01 -3.20
C GLU A 101 -17.42 -22.50 -1.82
N ASP A 102 -17.42 -23.83 -1.60
CA ASP A 102 -16.98 -24.47 -0.35
C ASP A 102 -15.53 -24.09 0.00
N ASP A 103 -14.62 -24.07 -0.97
CA ASP A 103 -13.21 -23.68 -0.76
C ASP A 103 -13.09 -22.22 -0.32
N ALA A 104 -13.93 -21.35 -0.88
CA ALA A 104 -13.92 -19.94 -0.56
C ALA A 104 -14.59 -19.64 0.79
N GLU A 105 -15.59 -20.42 1.20
CA GLU A 105 -16.14 -20.40 2.55
C GLU A 105 -15.12 -20.89 3.58
N GLU A 106 -14.41 -21.97 3.28
CA GLU A 106 -13.34 -22.50 4.13
C GLU A 106 -12.20 -21.49 4.26
N PHE A 107 -11.79 -20.85 3.16
CA PHE A 107 -10.80 -19.77 3.22
C PHE A 107 -11.26 -18.60 4.09
N LYS A 108 -12.53 -18.22 4.00
CA LYS A 108 -13.10 -17.17 4.85
C LYS A 108 -13.07 -17.58 6.33
N PHE A 109 -13.46 -18.81 6.64
CA PHE A 109 -13.42 -19.36 7.99
C PHE A 109 -11.99 -19.38 8.53
N TRP A 110 -11.06 -19.95 7.75
CA TRP A 110 -9.63 -19.98 8.05
C TRP A 110 -9.07 -18.59 8.33
N ARG A 111 -9.40 -17.61 7.47
CA ARG A 111 -8.79 -16.28 7.51
C ARG A 111 -9.30 -15.42 8.67
N LEU A 112 -10.51 -15.67 9.17
CA LEU A 112 -11.18 -14.83 10.17
C LEU A 112 -11.29 -15.47 11.56
N THR A 113 -11.51 -16.78 11.64
CA THR A 113 -12.02 -17.41 12.86
C THR A 113 -11.37 -18.72 13.25
N ASP A 114 -10.72 -19.41 12.31
CA ASP A 114 -10.13 -20.72 12.58
C ASP A 114 -9.03 -20.65 13.67
N PRO A 115 -9.18 -21.38 14.78
CA PRO A 115 -8.17 -21.47 15.83
C PRO A 115 -6.82 -22.03 15.37
N GLN A 116 -6.77 -22.77 14.26
CA GLN A 116 -5.53 -23.30 13.70
C GLN A 116 -4.73 -22.26 12.91
N ASN A 117 -5.36 -21.14 12.53
CA ASN A 117 -4.65 -20.01 11.97
C ASN A 117 -3.97 -19.23 13.10
N GLU A 118 -2.64 -19.26 13.15
CA GLU A 118 -1.86 -18.50 14.13
C GLU A 118 -2.01 -16.98 13.97
N GLN A 119 -2.44 -16.52 12.78
CA GLN A 119 -2.55 -15.10 12.43
C GLN A 119 -3.89 -14.78 11.74
N PRO A 120 -5.03 -14.96 12.45
CA PRO A 120 -6.32 -14.57 11.91
C PRO A 120 -6.36 -13.04 11.76
N VAL A 121 -7.12 -12.56 10.79
CA VAL A 121 -7.19 -11.12 10.50
C VAL A 121 -8.58 -10.55 10.73
N GLY A 122 -8.62 -9.23 10.96
CA GLY A 122 -9.87 -8.50 11.02
C GLY A 122 -10.61 -8.46 9.67
N THR A 123 -11.91 -8.16 9.74
CA THR A 123 -12.80 -8.12 8.57
C THR A 123 -12.34 -7.16 7.49
N SER A 124 -11.68 -6.05 7.84
CA SER A 124 -11.16 -5.06 6.88
C SER A 124 -10.01 -5.61 6.02
N THR A 125 -9.15 -6.45 6.59
CA THR A 125 -8.08 -7.14 5.85
C THR A 125 -8.69 -8.19 4.93
N PHE A 126 -9.59 -9.03 5.45
CA PHE A 126 -10.28 -10.03 4.63
C PHE A 126 -11.11 -9.40 3.50
N SER A 127 -11.74 -8.22 3.70
CA SER A 127 -12.42 -7.49 2.62
C SER A 127 -11.49 -7.18 1.45
N LYS A 128 -10.20 -6.89 1.70
CA LYS A 128 -9.22 -6.66 0.64
C LYS A 128 -8.87 -7.97 -0.06
N ASP A 129 -8.66 -9.03 0.71
CA ASP A 129 -8.37 -10.37 0.19
C ASP A 129 -9.49 -10.83 -0.76
N LEU A 130 -10.74 -10.72 -0.29
CA LEU A 130 -11.94 -11.02 -1.07
C LEU A 130 -12.06 -10.14 -2.33
N ALA A 131 -11.81 -8.83 -2.23
CA ALA A 131 -11.88 -7.94 -3.38
C ALA A 131 -10.85 -8.27 -4.46
N ALA A 132 -9.64 -8.68 -4.07
CA ALA A 132 -8.61 -9.14 -4.99
C ALA A 132 -9.05 -10.44 -5.69
N CYS A 133 -9.52 -11.44 -4.94
CA CYS A 133 -9.92 -12.73 -5.47
C CYS A 133 -11.14 -12.61 -6.40
N LYS A 134 -12.19 -11.89 -5.99
CA LYS A 134 -13.34 -11.59 -6.87
C LYS A 134 -12.90 -10.93 -8.16
N LYS A 135 -12.00 -9.95 -8.09
CA LYS A 135 -11.52 -9.26 -9.29
C LYS A 135 -10.74 -10.19 -10.22
N PHE A 136 -10.01 -11.16 -9.68
CA PHE A 136 -9.33 -12.20 -10.45
C PHE A 136 -10.33 -13.14 -11.12
N TYR A 137 -11.25 -13.73 -10.35
CA TYR A 137 -12.20 -14.69 -10.88
C TYR A 137 -13.22 -14.10 -11.85
N THR A 138 -13.70 -12.87 -11.61
CA THR A 138 -14.49 -12.14 -12.60
C THR A 138 -13.72 -11.95 -13.91
N TRP A 139 -12.42 -11.65 -13.85
CA TRP A 139 -11.62 -11.45 -15.07
C TRP A 139 -11.32 -12.76 -15.79
N ILE A 140 -11.12 -13.85 -15.06
CA ILE A 140 -10.77 -15.15 -15.65
C ILE A 140 -11.99 -15.85 -16.25
N SER A 141 -13.16 -15.78 -15.61
CA SER A 141 -14.39 -16.41 -16.09
C SER A 141 -14.90 -15.76 -17.38
N GLU A 142 -14.67 -14.45 -17.58
CA GLU A 142 -14.88 -13.74 -18.86
C GLU A 142 -14.09 -14.36 -20.03
N ARG A 143 -12.99 -15.07 -19.76
CA ARG A 143 -12.04 -15.60 -20.76
C ARG A 143 -12.06 -17.12 -20.85
N TYR A 144 -12.38 -17.78 -19.75
CA TYR A 144 -12.39 -19.23 -19.60
C TYR A 144 -13.71 -19.63 -18.93
N PRO A 145 -14.80 -19.82 -19.71
CA PRO A 145 -16.13 -20.07 -19.15
C PRO A 145 -16.25 -21.33 -18.29
N VAL A 146 -15.28 -22.25 -18.39
CA VAL A 146 -15.21 -23.46 -17.57
C VAL A 146 -14.80 -23.16 -16.12
N ILE A 147 -14.21 -21.99 -15.87
CA ILE A 147 -13.74 -21.58 -14.55
C ILE A 147 -14.84 -20.77 -13.87
N ALA A 148 -15.40 -21.33 -12.80
CA ALA A 148 -16.38 -20.65 -11.96
C ALA A 148 -15.71 -19.58 -11.08
N ASP A 149 -16.50 -18.61 -10.61
CA ASP A 149 -16.08 -17.66 -9.57
C ASP A 149 -16.50 -18.19 -8.19
N PRO A 150 -15.58 -18.76 -7.40
CA PRO A 150 -15.91 -19.34 -6.09
C PRO A 150 -16.33 -18.27 -5.09
N PHE A 151 -16.02 -16.99 -5.33
CA PHE A 151 -16.38 -15.90 -4.45
C PHE A 151 -17.69 -15.20 -4.85
N ALA A 152 -18.37 -15.64 -5.91
CA ALA A 152 -19.54 -14.94 -6.47
C ALA A 152 -20.63 -14.64 -5.42
N GLN A 153 -20.96 -15.62 -4.58
CA GLN A 153 -22.01 -15.52 -3.55
C GLN A 153 -21.49 -15.04 -2.18
N ILE A 154 -20.17 -14.98 -1.99
CA ILE A 154 -19.58 -14.55 -0.72
C ILE A 154 -19.77 -13.05 -0.55
N SER A 155 -20.57 -12.66 0.44
CA SER A 155 -20.74 -11.26 0.80
C SER A 155 -19.47 -10.68 1.42
N SER A 156 -19.17 -9.43 1.07
CA SER A 156 -18.11 -8.69 1.76
C SER A 156 -18.49 -8.56 3.22
N PRO A 157 -17.60 -8.92 4.17
CA PRO A 157 -17.92 -8.74 5.58
C PRO A 157 -18.15 -7.26 5.84
N ILE A 158 -19.08 -6.95 6.74
CA ILE A 158 -19.26 -5.58 7.19
C ILE A 158 -17.98 -5.20 7.93
N ALA A 159 -17.16 -4.36 7.29
CA ALA A 159 -15.97 -3.82 7.91
C ALA A 159 -16.42 -3.01 9.13
N LYS A 160 -16.24 -3.57 10.33
CA LYS A 160 -16.36 -2.80 11.57
C LYS A 160 -15.27 -1.74 11.48
N ARG A 161 -15.65 -0.48 11.23
CA ARG A 161 -14.76 0.66 11.36
C ARG A 161 -14.49 0.89 12.85
N GLY A 162 -13.80 -0.05 13.47
CA GLY A 162 -13.21 0.13 14.79
C GLY A 162 -11.92 0.89 14.58
N ALA A 163 -11.91 2.15 14.98
CA ALA A 163 -10.66 2.86 15.15
C ALA A 163 -10.23 2.57 16.59
N ASP A 164 -9.23 1.71 16.79
CA ASP A 164 -8.51 1.61 18.07
C ASP A 164 -7.69 2.89 18.23
N VAL A 165 -8.41 4.00 18.41
CA VAL A 165 -7.82 5.32 18.61
C VAL A 165 -7.36 5.36 20.04
N LYS A 166 -6.07 5.09 20.24
CA LYS A 166 -5.37 5.51 21.44
C LYS A 166 -5.33 7.02 21.41
N TRP A 167 -6.27 7.65 22.12
CA TRP A 167 -6.32 9.09 22.24
C TRP A 167 -5.02 9.58 22.89
N LEU A 168 -4.29 10.40 22.16
CA LEU A 168 -3.22 11.20 22.70
C LEU A 168 -3.78 12.60 22.95
N ASP A 169 -3.69 13.07 24.18
CA ASP A 169 -3.99 14.46 24.47
C ASP A 169 -2.94 15.37 23.79
N PRO A 170 -3.26 16.67 23.59
CA PRO A 170 -2.33 17.59 22.94
C PRO A 170 -0.93 17.65 23.58
N ALA A 171 -0.83 17.50 24.92
CA ALA A 171 0.46 17.50 25.60
C ALA A 171 1.24 16.20 25.37
N ALA A 172 0.57 15.06 25.22
CA ALA A 172 1.21 13.81 24.81
C ALA A 172 1.77 13.89 23.38
N VAL A 173 1.05 14.51 22.45
CA VAL A 173 1.54 14.74 21.07
C VAL A 173 2.78 15.64 21.07
N LEU A 174 2.73 16.77 21.79
CA LEU A 174 3.87 17.68 21.92
C LEU A 174 5.09 16.98 22.55
N ARG A 175 4.86 16.17 23.59
CA ARG A 175 5.92 15.39 24.24
C ARG A 175 6.53 14.38 23.28
N TRP A 176 5.71 13.63 22.54
CA TRP A 176 6.21 12.68 21.53
C TRP A 176 7.04 13.38 20.46
N ARG A 177 6.55 14.52 19.93
CA ARG A 177 7.26 15.35 18.95
C ARG A 177 8.60 15.83 19.51
N ASP A 178 8.60 16.40 20.71
CA ASP A 178 9.81 16.98 21.30
C ASP A 178 10.86 15.92 21.64
N LEU A 179 10.45 14.76 22.19
CA LEU A 179 11.37 13.67 22.50
C LEU A 179 11.88 12.95 21.24
N GLY A 180 10.96 12.59 20.33
CA GLY A 180 11.27 11.73 19.19
C GLY A 180 11.86 12.47 17.99
N LEU A 181 11.35 13.67 17.69
CA LEU A 181 11.67 14.40 16.46
C LEU A 181 12.57 15.61 16.69
N ARG A 182 12.62 16.13 17.92
CA ARG A 182 13.50 17.26 18.28
C ARG A 182 14.64 16.88 19.23
N GLY A 183 14.77 15.60 19.55
CA GLY A 183 15.82 15.10 20.42
C GLY A 183 15.89 15.82 21.76
N ARG A 184 14.73 16.08 22.38
CA ARG A 184 14.68 16.67 23.73
C ARG A 184 14.56 15.56 24.77
N LEU A 185 15.04 15.83 25.97
CA LEU A 185 14.74 15.04 27.15
C LEU A 185 13.39 15.51 27.75
N PRO A 186 12.78 14.73 28.67
CA PRO A 186 11.57 15.17 29.38
C PRO A 186 11.76 16.48 30.15
N SER A 187 13.00 16.85 30.46
CA SER A 187 13.38 18.14 31.07
C SER A 187 13.42 19.32 30.09
N GLY A 188 13.18 19.10 28.79
CA GLY A 188 13.28 20.10 27.72
C GLY A 188 14.71 20.37 27.24
N ARG A 189 15.73 19.79 27.87
CA ARG A 189 17.14 19.92 27.43
C ARG A 189 17.40 19.08 26.18
N ARG A 190 18.40 19.46 25.37
CA ARG A 190 18.86 18.65 24.25
C ARG A 190 19.41 17.30 24.72
N ASP A 191 18.94 16.22 24.12
CA ASP A 191 19.49 14.88 24.26
C ASP A 191 20.73 14.75 23.36
N ARG A 192 21.90 14.59 23.98
CA ARG A 192 23.18 14.46 23.26
C ARG A 192 23.32 13.13 22.52
N SER A 193 22.50 12.14 22.84
CA SER A 193 22.53 10.83 22.19
C SER A 193 21.65 10.79 20.93
N TRP A 194 20.76 11.78 20.76
CA TRP A 194 19.85 11.83 19.63
C TRP A 194 20.57 12.18 18.32
N ARG A 195 20.28 11.43 17.26
CA ARG A 195 21.00 11.48 15.97
C ARG A 195 20.16 11.96 14.78
N GLY A 196 19.03 12.62 15.03
CA GLY A 196 18.20 13.13 13.95
C GLY A 196 18.86 14.30 13.22
N ARG A 197 18.60 14.40 11.91
CA ARG A 197 19.27 15.36 11.02
C ARG A 197 18.47 16.65 10.82
N ASN A 198 17.14 16.56 10.79
CA ASN A 198 16.28 17.65 10.35
C ASN A 198 15.20 17.96 11.39
N GLU A 199 15.59 18.32 12.61
CA GLU A 199 14.66 18.52 13.74
C GLU A 199 13.54 19.54 13.43
N GLN A 200 13.89 20.65 12.76
CA GLN A 200 12.94 21.71 12.44
C GLN A 200 11.94 21.26 11.37
N ARG A 201 12.44 20.61 10.31
CA ARG A 201 11.60 20.05 9.24
C ARG A 201 10.61 19.03 9.80
N ASP A 202 11.10 18.07 10.57
CA ASP A 202 10.30 16.94 11.05
C ASP A 202 9.25 17.41 12.07
N ALA A 203 9.59 18.38 12.93
CA ALA A 203 8.65 19.02 13.84
C ALA A 203 7.58 19.83 13.09
N ALA A 204 7.98 20.71 12.16
CA ALA A 204 7.05 21.52 11.38
C ALA A 204 6.12 20.65 10.51
N PHE A 205 6.63 19.54 9.97
CA PHE A 205 5.84 18.58 9.21
C PHE A 205 4.75 17.93 10.08
N VAL A 206 5.10 17.49 11.29
CA VAL A 206 4.14 16.91 12.24
C VAL A 206 3.13 17.93 12.76
N ASP A 207 3.57 19.15 13.07
CA ASP A 207 2.67 20.22 13.51
C ASP A 207 1.67 20.57 12.40
N GLY A 208 2.12 20.54 11.13
CA GLY A 208 1.26 20.64 9.96
C GLY A 208 0.22 19.52 9.87
N LEU A 209 0.63 18.25 10.02
CA LEU A 209 -0.31 17.11 10.04
C LEU A 209 -1.34 17.24 11.15
N TYR A 210 -0.87 17.50 12.37
CA TYR A 210 -1.73 17.60 13.55
C TYR A 210 -2.70 18.79 13.43
N GLY A 211 -2.22 19.92 12.91
CA GLY A 211 -3.00 21.14 12.77
C GLY A 211 -4.01 21.11 11.62
N THR A 212 -3.70 20.45 10.51
CA THR A 212 -4.55 20.42 9.30
C THR A 212 -5.49 19.23 9.25
N GLY A 213 -5.14 18.12 9.91
CA GLY A 213 -5.88 16.85 9.81
C GLY A 213 -5.76 16.16 8.45
N LEU A 214 -4.88 16.64 7.56
CA LEU A 214 -4.61 16.00 6.27
C LEU A 214 -3.95 14.64 6.46
N ARG A 215 -4.17 13.71 5.51
CA ARG A 215 -3.43 12.45 5.49
C ARG A 215 -1.95 12.72 5.22
N LEU A 216 -1.09 11.81 5.69
CA LEU A 216 0.37 11.88 5.50
C LEU A 216 0.76 12.21 4.05
N THR A 217 0.16 11.54 3.07
CA THR A 217 0.45 11.74 1.64
C THR A 217 -0.09 13.05 1.09
N GLU A 218 -1.23 13.53 1.60
CA GLU A 218 -1.86 14.80 1.19
C GLU A 218 -1.03 15.97 1.72
N TRP A 219 -0.55 15.89 2.96
CA TRP A 219 0.34 16.90 3.50
C TRP A 219 1.73 16.89 2.85
N ALA A 220 2.27 15.70 2.55
CA ALA A 220 3.55 15.56 1.86
C ALA A 220 3.55 16.11 0.43
N SER A 221 2.39 16.36 -0.18
CA SER A 221 2.28 16.97 -1.50
C SER A 221 2.17 18.49 -1.50
N VAL A 222 1.95 19.12 -0.34
CA VAL A 222 1.82 20.58 -0.26
C VAL A 222 3.17 21.25 -0.50
N VAL A 223 3.21 22.25 -1.37
CA VAL A 223 4.43 23.00 -1.70
C VAL A 223 4.41 24.42 -1.14
N LEU A 224 5.59 25.00 -0.90
CA LEU A 224 5.72 26.32 -0.26
C LEU A 224 4.90 27.45 -0.90
N PRO A 225 4.77 27.54 -2.25
CA PRO A 225 3.92 28.55 -2.88
C PRO A 225 2.42 28.44 -2.58
N GLU A 226 1.94 27.25 -2.18
CA GLU A 226 0.53 27.03 -1.81
C GLU A 226 0.22 27.50 -0.39
N LEU A 227 1.25 27.72 0.43
CA LEU A 227 1.08 28.15 1.81
C LEU A 227 0.80 29.66 1.89
N PRO A 228 -0.20 30.08 2.67
CA PRO A 228 -0.53 31.50 2.84
C PRO A 228 0.57 32.24 3.61
N GLN A 229 0.61 33.56 3.47
CA GLN A 229 1.47 34.41 4.29
C GLN A 229 0.86 34.63 5.66
N LEU A 230 1.71 34.81 6.68
CA LEU A 230 1.25 35.09 8.04
C LEU A 230 0.71 36.51 8.14
N GLU A 231 -0.53 36.63 8.59
CA GLU A 231 -1.22 37.91 8.80
C GLU A 231 -1.45 38.17 10.29
N VAL A 232 -1.31 39.43 10.72
CA VAL A 232 -1.58 39.83 12.12
C VAL A 232 -3.06 39.63 12.43
N GLY A 233 -3.37 39.08 13.61
CA GLY A 233 -4.76 38.85 14.06
C GLY A 233 -5.47 37.64 13.45
N ARG A 234 -4.84 36.91 12.52
CA ARG A 234 -5.45 35.74 11.86
C ARG A 234 -5.01 34.42 12.48
N GLY A 235 -5.97 33.69 13.07
CA GLY A 235 -5.74 32.41 13.77
C GLY A 235 -5.71 31.17 12.86
N TYR A 236 -6.41 31.19 11.73
CA TYR A 236 -6.51 30.08 10.78
C TYR A 236 -6.53 30.59 9.35
N TYR A 237 -6.03 29.75 8.44
CA TYR A 237 -5.98 30.03 7.02
C TYR A 237 -6.64 28.88 6.26
N ARG A 238 -7.49 29.23 5.31
CA ARG A 238 -8.09 28.26 4.40
C ARG A 238 -7.13 28.05 3.23
N CYS A 239 -6.90 26.79 2.90
CA CYS A 239 -6.10 26.35 1.77
C CYS A 239 -6.90 25.33 0.95
N GLU A 240 -6.45 25.04 -0.27
CA GLU A 240 -7.07 24.06 -1.15
C GLU A 240 -6.04 22.99 -1.50
N LEU A 241 -6.42 21.71 -1.35
CA LEU A 241 -5.60 20.57 -1.75
C LEU A 241 -5.91 20.22 -3.21
N ALA A 242 -4.88 20.09 -4.03
CA ALA A 242 -5.03 19.69 -5.43
C ALA A 242 -5.67 18.30 -5.59
N ASP A 243 -6.52 18.15 -6.60
CA ASP A 243 -7.31 16.94 -6.86
C ASP A 243 -6.48 15.67 -6.89
N MET A 244 -5.38 15.68 -7.66
CA MET A 244 -4.53 14.52 -7.86
C MET A 244 -3.72 14.12 -6.62
N CYS A 245 -3.64 14.99 -5.62
CA CYS A 245 -2.99 14.73 -4.34
C CYS A 245 -3.91 14.04 -3.33
N ALA A 246 -5.22 14.13 -3.56
CA ALA A 246 -6.23 13.50 -2.72
C ALA A 246 -6.59 12.10 -3.21
N LYS A 247 -7.06 11.25 -2.28
CA LYS A 247 -7.54 9.92 -2.62
C LYS A 247 -8.71 10.01 -3.60
N GLY A 248 -8.55 9.39 -4.77
CA GLY A 248 -9.59 9.31 -5.79
C GLY A 248 -9.73 10.56 -6.65
N GLY A 249 -8.76 11.48 -6.62
CA GLY A 249 -8.81 12.68 -7.45
C GLY A 249 -9.75 13.77 -6.92
N ASN A 250 -10.17 13.69 -5.65
CA ASN A 250 -11.15 14.61 -5.06
C ASN A 250 -10.45 15.55 -4.09
N GLY A 251 -9.93 16.65 -4.61
CA GLY A 251 -9.33 17.73 -3.83
C GLY A 251 -10.36 18.35 -2.90
N HIS A 252 -9.88 19.00 -1.85
CA HIS A 252 -10.76 19.60 -0.86
C HIS A 252 -10.09 20.75 -0.13
N SER A 253 -10.92 21.64 0.39
CA SER A 253 -10.48 22.71 1.26
C SER A 253 -10.03 22.15 2.60
N TYR A 254 -8.93 22.68 3.14
CA TYR A 254 -8.48 22.39 4.49
C TYR A 254 -8.11 23.69 5.22
N TRP A 255 -7.96 23.60 6.54
CA TRP A 255 -7.59 24.73 7.38
C TRP A 255 -6.25 24.46 8.05
N ILE A 256 -5.37 25.46 8.03
CA ILE A 256 -4.11 25.42 8.76
C ILE A 256 -4.14 26.42 9.93
N PRO A 257 -3.85 26.00 11.16
CA PRO A 257 -3.70 26.91 12.29
C PRO A 257 -2.45 27.78 12.13
N ARG A 258 -2.53 29.02 12.61
CA ARG A 258 -1.40 29.96 12.60
C ARG A 258 -0.13 29.36 13.22
N ALA A 259 -0.27 28.60 14.30
CA ALA A 259 0.87 27.97 14.98
C ALA A 259 1.64 27.01 14.04
N ALA A 260 0.94 26.12 13.33
CA ALA A 260 1.58 25.21 12.38
C ALA A 260 2.20 25.98 11.19
N LEU A 261 1.50 26.99 10.68
CA LEU A 261 2.03 27.83 9.60
C LEU A 261 3.29 28.60 10.03
N ALA A 262 3.34 29.07 11.27
CA ALA A 262 4.50 29.76 11.82
C ALA A 262 5.72 28.83 11.93
N GLU A 263 5.54 27.60 12.42
CA GLU A 263 6.64 26.61 12.49
C GLU A 263 7.16 26.24 11.08
N LEU A 264 6.27 26.12 10.10
CA LEU A 264 6.67 25.88 8.70
C LEU A 264 7.47 27.05 8.12
N ARG A 265 7.06 28.29 8.37
CA ARG A 265 7.80 29.48 7.91
C ARG A 265 9.16 29.59 8.61
N ALA A 266 9.20 29.34 9.92
CA ALA A 266 10.45 29.31 10.67
C ALA A 266 11.43 28.27 10.14
N TYR A 267 10.94 27.08 9.76
CA TYR A 267 11.76 26.06 9.09
C TYR A 267 12.31 26.54 7.74
N THR A 268 11.54 27.29 6.95
CA THR A 268 12.01 27.76 5.63
C THR A 268 13.00 28.92 5.69
N GLU A 269 13.00 29.68 6.79
CA GLU A 269 13.86 30.86 6.99
C GLU A 269 15.16 30.54 7.75
N GLY A 270 15.22 29.40 8.45
CA GLY A 270 16.38 28.94 9.22
C GLY A 270 17.38 28.12 8.42
#